data_AF-A0A967BWT1-F1
#
_entry.id   AF-A0A967BWT1-F1
#
_cell.length_a   1.000
_cell.length_b   1.000
_cell.length_c   1.000
_cell.angle_alpha   90.00
_cell.angle_beta   90.00
_cell.angle_gamma   90.00
#
_symmetry.space_group_name_H-M   'P 1'
#
loop_
_entity.id
_entity.type
_entity.pdbx_description
1 polymer ?
#
loop_
_entity_poly.entity_id
_entity_poly.type
_entity_poly.pdbx_seq_one_letter_code
_entity_poly.pdbx_strand_id
1 'polypeptide(L)'
;MECHKCGTPIPAGEERSYHDTILCEDCYMDVLSPARACDPWAVRSAGLSARSGDSLEGSAVQQRILSLIQKNNGMSIADLAERLAVKTGDVEREVAALRHMEKVRATMRDGQKIIVPW
;
A
#
# COMPACT_ATOMS: atom_id res chain seq x y z
N MET A 1 24.79 12.74 6.19
CA MET A 1 24.90 11.67 5.17
C MET A 1 23.54 11.48 4.52
N GLU A 2 23.46 10.98 3.28
CA GLU A 2 22.18 10.84 2.57
C GLU A 2 21.76 9.37 2.50
N CYS A 3 20.45 9.12 2.63
CA CYS A 3 19.88 7.78 2.50
C CYS A 3 19.92 7.30 1.06
N HIS A 4 20.50 6.12 0.81
CA HIS A 4 20.62 5.55 -0.54
C HIS A 4 19.26 5.21 -1.19
N LYS A 5 18.19 5.05 -0.40
CA LYS A 5 16.85 4.68 -0.89
C LYS A 5 15.94 5.88 -1.12
N CYS A 6 15.87 6.83 -0.19
CA CYS A 6 14.95 7.97 -0.27
C CYS A 6 15.64 9.32 -0.53
N GLY A 7 16.97 9.39 -0.49
CA GLY A 7 17.74 10.62 -0.70
C GLY A 7 17.67 11.63 0.46
N THR A 8 16.91 11.35 1.52
CA THR A 8 16.78 12.25 2.67
C THR A 8 18.08 12.31 3.48
N PRO A 9 18.46 13.49 4.01
CA PRO A 9 19.58 13.58 4.96
C PRO A 9 19.27 12.79 6.23
N ILE A 10 20.21 11.91 6.61
CA ILE A 10 20.15 11.11 7.83
C ILE A 10 20.82 11.90 8.98
N PRO A 11 20.14 12.09 10.11
CA PRO A 11 20.73 12.63 11.35
C PRO A 11 21.89 11.75 11.84
N ALA A 12 22.89 12.36 12.47
CA ALA A 12 24.02 11.60 13.01
C ALA A 12 23.56 10.65 14.13
N GLY A 13 23.80 9.35 13.96
CA GLY A 13 23.39 8.28 14.88
C GLY A 13 22.15 7.51 14.44
N GLU A 14 21.44 7.96 13.40
CA GLU A 14 20.26 7.28 12.84
C GLU A 14 20.58 6.46 11.58
N GLU A 15 21.85 6.34 11.23
CA GLU A 15 22.31 5.52 10.12
C GLU A 15 22.14 4.02 10.39
N ARG A 16 21.52 3.32 9.44
CA ARG A 16 21.38 1.87 9.47
C ARG A 16 22.10 1.26 8.26
N SER A 17 23.01 0.33 8.51
CA SER A 17 23.69 -0.40 7.44
C SER A 17 22.86 -1.60 7.00
N TYR A 18 22.68 -1.74 5.68
CA TYR A 18 22.01 -2.88 5.08
C TYR A 18 22.65 -3.24 3.74
N HIS A 19 23.26 -4.42 3.62
CA HIS A 19 23.86 -4.95 2.39
C HIS A 19 24.72 -3.90 1.64
N ASP A 20 25.71 -3.34 2.34
CA ASP A 20 26.64 -2.32 1.83
C ASP A 20 26.01 -0.96 1.44
N THR A 21 24.74 -0.74 1.78
CA THR A 21 24.06 0.57 1.65
C THR A 21 23.76 1.18 3.00
N ILE A 22 23.69 2.51 3.04
CA ILE A 22 23.29 3.23 4.24
C ILE A 22 21.89 3.81 4.05
N LEU A 23 21.00 3.44 4.97
CA LEU A 23 19.59 3.81 4.95
C LEU A 23 19.24 4.62 6.20
N CYS A 24 18.26 5.52 6.09
CA CYS A 24 17.59 6.07 7.26
C CYS A 24 16.77 4.97 7.95
N GLU A 25 16.41 5.20 9.21
CA GLU A 25 15.62 4.25 10.01
C GLU A 25 14.33 3.82 9.31
N ASP A 26 13.55 4.74 8.76
CA ASP A 26 12.32 4.43 8.03
C ASP A 26 12.57 3.48 6.85
N CYS A 27 13.58 3.78 6.04
CA CYS A 27 13.91 2.98 4.86
C CYS A 27 14.45 1.60 5.24
N TYR A 28 15.19 1.50 6.34
CA TYR A 28 15.69 0.25 6.88
C TYR A 28 14.54 -0.64 7.36
N MET A 29 13.56 -0.08 8.07
CA MET A 29 12.38 -0.81 8.53
C MET A 29 11.53 -1.31 7.36
N ASP A 30 11.37 -0.52 6.30
CA ASP A 30 10.66 -0.94 5.08
C ASP A 30 11.31 -2.17 4.42
N VAL A 31 12.65 -2.24 4.41
CA VAL A 31 13.39 -3.34 3.77
C VAL A 31 13.31 -4.61 4.63
N LEU A 32 13.34 -4.47 5.95
CA LEU A 32 13.18 -5.61 6.87
C LEU A 32 11.75 -6.17 6.90
N SER A 33 10.75 -5.31 6.66
CA SER A 33 9.33 -5.67 6.67
C SER A 33 8.69 -5.41 5.30
N PRO A 34 9.08 -6.17 4.26
CA PRO A 34 8.46 -6.04 2.95
C PRO A 34 6.97 -6.34 3.06
N ALA A 35 6.15 -5.74 2.20
CA ALA A 35 4.73 -6.06 2.14
C ALA A 35 4.56 -7.57 1.84
N ARG A 36 4.12 -8.32 2.85
CA ARG A 36 3.83 -9.76 2.73
C ARG A 36 2.37 -9.92 2.36
N ALA A 37 2.08 -10.91 1.52
CA ALA A 37 0.71 -11.34 1.31
C ALA A 37 0.10 -11.79 2.65
N CYS A 38 -1.13 -11.37 2.94
CA CYS A 38 -1.84 -11.79 4.14
C CYS A 38 -2.03 -13.32 4.14
N ASP A 39 -2.04 -13.90 5.33
CA ASP A 39 -2.31 -15.31 5.53
C ASP A 39 -3.64 -15.72 4.86
N PRO A 40 -3.69 -16.81 4.07
CA PRO A 40 -4.90 -17.22 3.36
C PRO A 40 -6.12 -17.47 4.25
N TRP A 41 -5.92 -17.92 5.50
CA TRP A 41 -7.00 -18.07 6.47
C TRP A 41 -7.50 -16.69 6.92
N ALA A 42 -6.60 -15.76 7.23
CA ALA A 42 -6.99 -14.39 7.59
C ALA A 42 -7.83 -13.72 6.49
N VAL A 43 -7.47 -13.91 5.22
CA VAL A 43 -8.25 -13.44 4.06
C VAL A 43 -9.63 -14.10 4.00
N ARG A 44 -9.70 -15.43 4.15
CA ARG A 44 -10.97 -16.16 4.15
C ARG A 44 -11.89 -15.73 5.29
N SER A 45 -11.36 -15.56 6.50
CA SER A 45 -12.12 -15.11 7.66
C SER A 45 -12.64 -13.70 7.47
N ALA A 46 -11.82 -12.77 6.96
CA ALA A 46 -12.26 -11.41 6.65
C ALA A 46 -13.37 -11.40 5.59
N GLY A 47 -13.27 -12.23 4.55
CA GLY A 47 -14.32 -12.39 3.54
C GLY A 47 -15.63 -12.94 4.10
N LEU A 48 -15.57 -13.87 5.05
CA LEU A 48 -16.74 -14.40 5.75
C LEU A 48 -17.40 -13.34 6.65
N SER A 49 -16.61 -12.60 7.44
CA SER A 49 -17.11 -11.51 8.29
C SER A 49 -17.75 -10.38 7.48
N ALA A 50 -17.15 -9.99 6.35
CA ALA A 50 -17.72 -8.99 5.45
C ALA A 50 -19.07 -9.41 4.86
N ARG A 51 -19.32 -10.71 4.68
CA ARG A 51 -20.61 -11.26 4.21
C ARG A 51 -21.66 -11.30 5.31
N SER A 52 -21.25 -11.33 6.58
CA SER A 52 -22.14 -11.34 7.75
C SER A 52 -22.64 -9.95 8.16
N GLY A 53 -22.38 -8.91 7.37
CA GLY A 53 -22.82 -7.54 7.66
C GLY A 53 -21.94 -6.79 8.66
N ASP A 54 -20.95 -7.47 9.24
CA ASP A 54 -19.92 -6.89 10.08
C ASP A 54 -18.82 -6.31 9.17
N SER A 55 -19.21 -5.24 8.45
CA SER A 55 -18.28 -4.53 7.58
C SER A 55 -17.25 -3.86 8.46
N LEU A 56 -16.09 -4.50 8.61
CA LEU A 56 -14.88 -3.85 9.11
C LEU A 56 -14.68 -2.60 8.26
N GLU A 57 -15.05 -1.45 8.81
CA GLU A 57 -14.76 -0.16 8.19
C GLU A 57 -13.26 -0.15 7.96
N GLY A 58 -12.86 -0.09 6.68
CA GLY A 58 -11.45 -0.03 6.34
C GLY A 58 -10.79 1.14 7.07
N SER A 59 -9.47 1.06 7.29
CA SER A 59 -8.69 2.20 7.80
C SER A 59 -9.06 3.49 7.05
N ALA A 60 -8.99 4.65 7.70
CA ALA A 60 -9.33 5.94 7.06
C ALA A 60 -8.62 6.16 5.72
N VAL A 61 -7.44 5.57 5.53
CA VAL A 61 -6.69 5.55 4.26
C VAL A 61 -7.38 4.67 3.20
N GLN A 62 -7.83 3.48 3.55
CA GLN A 62 -8.55 2.57 2.66
C GLN A 62 -9.86 3.18 2.14
N GLN A 63 -10.61 3.87 3.01
CA GLN A 63 -11.83 4.57 2.61
C GLN A 63 -11.54 5.70 1.61
N ARG A 64 -10.44 6.44 1.79
CA ARG A 64 -10.00 7.48 0.84
C ARG A 64 -9.57 6.87 -0.49
N ILE A 65 -8.82 5.76 -0.48
CA ILE A 65 -8.44 5.03 -1.70
C ILE A 65 -9.68 4.60 -2.48
N LEU A 66 -10.65 3.97 -1.83
CA LEU A 66 -11.90 3.55 -2.46
C LEU A 66 -12.69 4.74 -3.05
N SER A 67 -12.80 5.84 -2.29
CA SER A 67 -13.50 7.04 -2.74
C SER A 67 -12.85 7.65 -3.99
N LEU A 68 -11.52 7.69 -4.04
CA LEU A 68 -10.76 8.20 -5.18
C LEU A 68 -10.93 7.30 -6.42
N ILE A 69 -10.83 5.99 -6.24
CA ILE A 69 -11.02 5.00 -7.33
C ILE A 69 -12.45 5.08 -7.89
N GLN A 70 -13.47 5.21 -7.03
CA GLN A 70 -14.86 5.34 -7.46
C GLN A 70 -15.13 6.64 -8.23
N LYS A 71 -14.63 7.78 -7.72
CA LYS A 71 -14.81 9.09 -8.38
C LYS A 71 -14.17 9.16 -9.76
N ASN A 72 -13.04 8.50 -9.94
CA ASN A 72 -12.25 8.59 -11.16
C ASN A 72 -12.44 7.37 -12.10
N ASN A 73 -13.33 6.43 -11.75
CA ASN A 73 -13.56 5.18 -12.48
C ASN A 73 -12.26 4.38 -12.73
N GLY A 74 -11.40 4.35 -11.71
CA GLY A 74 -10.10 3.70 -11.72
C GLY A 74 -8.92 4.66 -11.62
N MET A 75 -7.84 4.18 -11.02
CA MET A 75 -6.61 4.97 -10.84
C MET A 75 -5.36 4.10 -10.77
N SER A 76 -4.20 4.65 -11.17
CA SER A 76 -2.93 3.96 -11.00
C SER A 76 -2.45 4.07 -9.53
N ILE A 77 -1.52 3.19 -9.14
CA ILE A 77 -0.92 3.21 -7.79
C ILE A 77 -0.11 4.49 -7.58
N ALA A 78 0.59 4.98 -8.61
CA ALA A 78 1.36 6.21 -8.55
C ALA A 78 0.47 7.44 -8.29
N ASP A 79 -0.64 7.56 -9.03
CA ASP A 79 -1.57 8.68 -8.86
C ASP A 79 -2.26 8.65 -7.49
N LEU A 80 -2.56 7.46 -6.97
CA LEU A 80 -3.12 7.30 -5.63
C LEU A 80 -2.11 7.75 -4.56
N ALA A 81 -0.84 7.37 -4.70
CA ALA A 81 0.23 7.77 -3.79
C ALA A 81 0.43 9.29 -3.78
N GLU A 82 0.42 9.91 -4.96
CA GLU A 82 0.54 11.36 -5.11
C GLU A 82 -0.64 12.10 -4.47
N ARG A 83 -1.88 11.71 -4.77
CA ARG A 83 -3.09 12.36 -4.23
C ARG A 83 -3.26 12.18 -2.73
N LEU A 84 -2.80 11.08 -2.19
CA LEU A 84 -2.87 10.78 -0.76
C LEU A 84 -1.63 11.30 0.00
N ALA A 85 -0.62 11.82 -0.71
CA ALA A 85 0.66 12.26 -0.16
C ALA A 85 1.32 11.18 0.72
N VAL A 86 1.30 9.92 0.27
CA VAL A 86 1.88 8.76 0.96
C VAL A 86 2.86 8.04 0.04
N LYS A 87 3.71 7.18 0.61
CA LYS A 87 4.65 6.37 -0.17
C LYS A 87 3.89 5.36 -1.04
N THR A 88 4.41 5.08 -2.22
CA THR A 88 3.85 4.07 -3.14
C THR A 88 3.71 2.70 -2.49
N GLY A 89 4.69 2.26 -1.68
CA GLY A 89 4.65 0.99 -0.98
C GLY A 89 3.51 0.88 0.06
N ASP A 90 3.12 1.99 0.67
CA ASP A 90 1.98 2.02 1.59
C ASP A 90 0.66 1.85 0.82
N VAL A 91 0.51 2.52 -0.33
CA VAL A 91 -0.64 2.33 -1.21
C VAL A 91 -0.72 0.90 -1.74
N GLU A 92 0.40 0.31 -2.13
CA GLU A 92 0.45 -1.09 -2.58
C GLU A 92 -0.04 -2.05 -1.51
N ARG A 93 0.37 -1.83 -0.25
CA ARG A 93 -0.07 -2.63 0.91
C ARG A 93 -1.58 -2.51 1.12
N GLU A 94 -2.12 -1.29 1.09
CA GLU A 94 -3.55 -1.06 1.27
C GLU A 94 -4.39 -1.59 0.09
N VAL A 95 -3.93 -1.42 -1.15
CA VAL A 95 -4.60 -1.96 -2.35
C VAL A 95 -4.59 -3.49 -2.33
N ALA A 96 -3.52 -4.13 -1.85
CA ALA A 96 -3.48 -5.58 -1.67
C ALA A 96 -4.55 -6.04 -0.66
N ALA A 97 -4.67 -5.37 0.48
CA ALA A 97 -5.73 -5.65 1.47
C ALA A 97 -7.12 -5.48 0.86
N LEU A 98 -7.39 -4.35 0.18
CA LEU A 98 -8.68 -4.08 -0.48
C LEU A 98 -9.02 -5.11 -1.58
N ARG A 99 -8.03 -5.62 -2.30
CA ARG A 99 -8.22 -6.70 -3.29
C ARG A 99 -8.65 -8.01 -2.62
N HIS A 100 -8.04 -8.35 -1.49
CA HIS A 100 -8.42 -9.54 -0.72
C HIS A 100 -9.83 -9.44 -0.12
N MET A 101 -10.30 -8.23 0.15
CA MET A 101 -11.67 -7.95 0.58
C MET A 101 -12.67 -7.86 -0.58
N GLU A 102 -12.27 -8.17 -1.82
CA GLU A 102 -13.10 -8.06 -3.03
C GLU A 102 -13.67 -6.64 -3.24
N LYS A 103 -12.97 -5.59 -2.79
CA LYS A 103 -13.41 -4.18 -2.97
C LYS A 103 -12.84 -3.54 -4.23
N VAL A 104 -11.66 -4.00 -4.67
CA VAL A 104 -10.96 -3.49 -5.85
C VAL A 104 -10.32 -4.62 -6.66
N ARG A 105 -10.16 -4.41 -7.95
CA ARG A 105 -9.42 -5.30 -8.87
C ARG A 105 -8.49 -4.48 -9.76
N ALA A 106 -7.55 -5.17 -10.40
CA ALA A 106 -6.68 -4.55 -11.38
C ALA A 106 -7.18 -4.85 -12.80
N THR A 107 -7.15 -3.86 -13.68
CA THR A 107 -7.39 -4.00 -15.11
C THR A 107 -6.25 -3.34 -15.88
N MET A 108 -6.04 -3.77 -17.13
CA MET A 108 -5.09 -3.14 -18.04
C MET A 108 -5.85 -2.15 -18.92
N ARG A 109 -5.47 -0.87 -18.87
CA ARG A 109 -5.93 0.17 -19.80
C ARG A 109 -4.71 0.78 -20.45
N ASP A 110 -4.65 0.78 -21.78
CA ASP A 110 -3.56 1.37 -22.55
C ASP A 110 -2.15 0.88 -22.14
N GLY A 111 -2.05 -0.41 -21.77
CA GLY A 111 -0.79 -1.01 -21.32
C GLY A 111 -0.40 -0.69 -19.86
N GLN A 112 -1.21 0.07 -19.14
CA GLN A 112 -0.99 0.41 -17.72
C GLN A 112 -1.97 -0.33 -16.80
N LYS A 113 -1.46 -0.74 -15.64
CA LYS A 113 -2.27 -1.35 -14.58
C LYS A 113 -3.06 -0.27 -13.82
N ILE A 114 -4.38 -0.31 -13.96
CA ILE A 114 -5.31 0.59 -13.28
C ILE A 114 -6.09 -0.21 -12.25
N ILE A 115 -6.16 0.30 -11.02
CA ILE A 115 -6.99 -0.25 -9.96
C ILE A 115 -8.40 0.31 -10.12
N VAL A 116 -9.38 -0.57 -10.27
CA VAL A 116 -10.81 -0.24 -10.45
C VAL A 116 -11.64 -0.88 -9.33
N PRO A 117 -12.88 -0.41 -9.08
CA PRO A 117 -13.80 -1.15 -8.22
C PRO A 117 -14.01 -2.58 -8.73
N TRP A 118 -14.29 -3.49 -7.80
CA TRP A 118 -14.57 -4.89 -8.14
C TRP A 118 -15.73 -5.03 -9.13
#